data_AF-A0A6P2ANF9-F1
#
_entry.id   AF-A0A6P2ANF9-F1
#
_cell.length_a   1.000
_cell.length_b   1.000
_cell.length_c   1.000
_cell.angle_alpha   90.00
_cell.angle_beta   90.00
_cell.angle_gamma   90.00
#
_symmetry.space_group_name_H-M   'P 1'
#
loop_
_entity.id
_entity.type
_entity.pdbx_description
1 polymer ?
#
loop_
_entity_poly.entity_id
_entity_poly.type
_entity_poly.pdbx_seq_one_letter_code
_entity_poly.pdbx_strand_id
1 'polypeptide(L)'
;MLIVSGTAEAQLRVVTYNIAQTLGDEEALQTVIEELHADDKPGFDVPVSLFVFQEVRTMDLPVLASIINAAAPPGVSYIQGTYSQTNQDNVAGAQAMFYRAGYLVENPSEFANLNTGAGRRTNRWQLRLSGYSSADARFYIYSSHLKAETGTANQQQRLAGVQTIRADADSFPEGTAIIYAGDMNFYNNNEPGYLFFLTPGPGQANDPLGTGNWTGPGNAIKHSQSPRKIMAGGLIGGGMNQRFDFQLSTDAFNDGKGYSLMPDTYRSFGNDGMKFNDAINDGNNFYYPDNVPLSNLIANALHDGSDHIPVVAEYQIPARMNANLVPSNFGTVIQGASITAEWQVLNTAPQVVVPEGADTLIFFVNGAGVLSGNVPGQAKALDPPTTGQMNINTNTVGPASGTATFTSNNTGVQNPVITRTIAGNVLAPSQPSFAADEVFTNTTIEFTFDADSGTQSFNVPIWNVGFDEWQALLNVDGVDTLDSPFDVVVDSGLDIGDAPFDLVFEINTDGLDAGLYTADYFVLTSDEDLPGAMTDELMLTINVMIDGEDPKDSPCVGDLTGDGQVNVFDLLELLGQWGACDDPEDCPADLTEDGQVNVFDLLELLGNWGVCPDRS
;
A
#
# COMPACT_ATOMS: atom_id res chain seq x y z
N MET A 1 21.07 25.23 -15.81
CA MET A 1 20.32 23.97 -15.79
C MET A 1 20.57 23.35 -14.42
N LEU A 2 19.56 23.29 -13.56
CA LEU A 2 19.69 22.76 -12.20
C LEU A 2 20.06 21.27 -12.30
N ILE A 3 21.22 20.90 -11.76
CA ILE A 3 21.58 19.51 -11.51
C ILE A 3 20.94 19.16 -10.16
N VAL A 4 19.93 18.30 -10.20
CA VAL A 4 19.42 17.64 -9.00
C VAL A 4 20.41 16.52 -8.67
N SER A 5 21.26 16.75 -7.67
CA SER A 5 22.09 15.71 -7.06
C SER A 5 21.22 14.88 -6.12
N GLY A 6 20.69 13.77 -6.60
CA GLY A 6 20.13 12.70 -5.76
C GLY A 6 21.16 11.58 -5.64
N THR A 7 21.48 11.18 -4.41
CA THR A 7 22.34 10.02 -4.13
C THR A 7 21.65 8.75 -4.66
N ALA A 8 22.15 8.22 -5.77
CA ALA A 8 21.73 6.96 -6.36
C ALA A 8 22.71 5.86 -5.94
N GLU A 9 22.23 4.67 -5.59
CA GLU A 9 23.07 3.55 -5.18
C GLU A 9 22.46 2.20 -5.65
N ALA A 10 23.26 1.29 -6.30
CA ALA A 10 23.54 -0.20 -6.53
C ALA A 10 22.64 -1.48 -6.87
N GLN A 11 22.94 -2.25 -7.95
CA GLN A 11 22.32 -3.57 -8.25
C GLN A 11 22.99 -4.85 -7.70
N LEU A 12 23.93 -5.53 -8.36
CA LEU A 12 24.84 -6.50 -7.73
C LEU A 12 26.04 -6.70 -8.66
N ARG A 13 27.05 -5.84 -8.51
CA ARG A 13 28.29 -5.90 -9.29
C ARG A 13 29.26 -6.86 -8.63
N VAL A 14 29.63 -7.93 -9.32
CA VAL A 14 30.62 -8.90 -8.86
C VAL A 14 31.89 -8.78 -9.70
N VAL A 15 33.03 -8.66 -9.02
CA VAL A 15 34.35 -8.54 -9.63
C VAL A 15 35.23 -9.69 -9.17
N THR A 16 35.87 -10.35 -10.12
CA THR A 16 36.98 -11.26 -9.82
C THR A 16 38.29 -10.70 -10.35
N TYR A 17 39.36 -10.79 -9.56
CA TYR A 17 40.64 -10.23 -9.94
C TYR A 17 41.83 -10.97 -9.29
N ASN A 18 42.70 -11.57 -10.11
CA ASN A 18 44.02 -12.00 -9.66
C ASN A 18 44.95 -10.78 -9.57
N ILE A 19 45.47 -10.50 -8.37
CA ILE A 19 46.29 -9.31 -8.10
C ILE A 19 47.78 -9.62 -7.95
N ALA A 20 48.20 -10.83 -8.35
CA ALA A 20 49.61 -11.23 -8.39
C ALA A 20 50.35 -10.90 -7.08
N GLN A 21 49.74 -11.18 -5.92
CA GLN A 21 50.34 -10.94 -4.60
C GLN A 21 50.72 -9.49 -4.34
N THR A 22 49.95 -8.55 -4.92
CA THR A 22 50.22 -7.10 -4.87
C THR A 22 51.65 -6.75 -5.29
N LEU A 23 52.24 -7.51 -6.22
CA LEU A 23 53.59 -7.26 -6.75
C LEU A 23 53.61 -6.10 -7.78
N GLY A 24 52.46 -5.76 -8.34
CA GLY A 24 52.29 -4.60 -9.20
C GLY A 24 52.32 -3.28 -8.43
N ASP A 25 52.11 -2.19 -9.15
CA ASP A 25 52.04 -0.85 -8.56
C ASP A 25 50.72 -0.67 -7.77
N GLU A 26 50.83 -0.30 -6.50
CA GLU A 26 49.69 -0.17 -5.60
C GLU A 26 48.76 1.01 -5.96
N GLU A 27 49.30 2.13 -6.45
CA GLU A 27 48.51 3.27 -6.92
C GLU A 27 47.75 2.93 -8.21
N ALA A 28 48.39 2.19 -9.12
CA ALA A 28 47.75 1.64 -10.30
C ALA A 28 46.63 0.67 -9.93
N LEU A 29 46.86 -0.24 -8.98
CA LEU A 29 45.84 -1.15 -8.47
C LEU A 29 44.66 -0.37 -7.84
N GLN A 30 44.94 0.68 -7.07
CA GLN A 30 43.90 1.57 -6.53
C GLN A 30 43.08 2.21 -7.65
N THR A 31 43.75 2.76 -8.66
CA THR A 31 43.12 3.38 -9.84
C THR A 31 42.20 2.38 -10.55
N VAL A 32 42.63 1.12 -10.72
CA VAL A 32 41.76 0.07 -11.31
C VAL A 32 40.48 -0.13 -10.48
N ILE A 33 40.58 -0.13 -9.15
CA ILE A 33 39.42 -0.31 -8.27
C ILE A 33 38.50 0.91 -8.28
N GLU A 34 39.07 2.13 -8.31
CA GLU A 34 38.30 3.37 -8.46
C GLU A 34 37.47 3.35 -9.75
N GLU A 35 38.10 2.99 -10.87
CA GLU A 35 37.44 2.94 -12.18
C GLU A 35 36.44 1.77 -12.29
N LEU A 36 36.63 0.67 -11.54
CA LEU A 36 35.63 -0.39 -11.42
C LEU A 36 34.35 0.07 -10.70
N HIS A 37 34.44 1.04 -9.78
CA HIS A 37 33.25 1.65 -9.18
C HIS A 37 32.53 2.58 -10.15
N ALA A 38 33.28 3.30 -10.98
CA ALA A 38 32.76 4.25 -11.96
C ALA A 38 32.37 3.62 -13.30
N ASP A 39 32.61 2.31 -13.49
CA ASP A 39 32.35 1.68 -14.79
C ASP A 39 30.86 1.71 -15.16
N ASP A 40 30.52 2.55 -16.14
CA ASP A 40 29.18 2.76 -16.64
C ASP A 40 28.89 2.05 -17.98
N LYS A 41 29.79 1.15 -18.41
CA LYS A 41 29.70 0.49 -19.73
C LYS A 41 28.34 -0.13 -20.05
N PRO A 42 27.60 -0.73 -19.08
CA PRO A 42 26.23 -1.23 -19.30
C PRO A 42 25.14 -0.15 -19.48
N GLY A 43 25.48 1.15 -19.41
CA GLY A 43 24.55 2.28 -19.41
C GLY A 43 24.21 2.82 -18.01
N PHE A 44 24.85 2.29 -16.97
CA PHE A 44 24.72 2.73 -15.58
C PHE A 44 25.99 2.37 -14.81
N ASP A 45 26.37 3.19 -13.83
CA ASP A 45 27.44 2.89 -12.87
C ASP A 45 26.86 2.45 -11.52
N VAL A 46 27.53 1.49 -10.89
CA VAL A 46 27.22 1.05 -9.53
C VAL A 46 28.51 0.70 -8.81
N PRO A 47 28.68 1.08 -7.53
CA PRO A 47 29.82 0.62 -6.76
C PRO A 47 29.85 -0.91 -6.74
N VAL A 48 31.04 -1.48 -6.98
CA VAL A 48 31.28 -2.92 -6.83
C VAL A 48 30.67 -3.44 -5.53
N SER A 49 29.81 -4.45 -5.64
CA SER A 49 29.13 -5.01 -4.48
C SER A 49 29.98 -6.07 -3.80
N LEU A 50 30.71 -6.85 -4.60
CA LEU A 50 31.49 -8.00 -4.17
C LEU A 50 32.76 -8.12 -4.99
N PHE A 51 33.90 -8.14 -4.31
CA PHE A 51 35.18 -8.53 -4.88
C PHE A 51 35.58 -9.91 -4.41
N VAL A 52 36.09 -10.73 -5.32
CA VAL A 52 36.83 -11.95 -5.02
C VAL A 52 38.20 -11.90 -5.68
N PHE A 53 39.24 -11.95 -4.85
CA PHE A 53 40.62 -11.81 -5.26
C PHE A 53 41.36 -13.13 -5.18
N GLN A 54 42.26 -13.34 -6.14
CA GLN A 54 43.20 -14.46 -6.16
C GLN A 54 44.63 -13.96 -5.88
N GLU A 55 45.47 -14.86 -5.40
CA GLU A 55 46.86 -14.59 -5.00
C GLU A 55 47.01 -13.57 -3.87
N VAL A 56 46.12 -13.59 -2.88
CA VAL A 56 46.20 -12.68 -1.72
C VAL A 56 46.86 -13.39 -0.53
N ARG A 57 48.15 -13.19 -0.30
CA ARG A 57 48.85 -13.75 0.87
C ARG A 57 48.38 -13.06 2.15
N THR A 58 48.71 -13.64 3.30
CA THR A 58 48.35 -13.07 4.61
C THR A 58 48.93 -11.66 4.79
N MET A 59 50.12 -11.42 4.24
CA MET A 59 50.78 -10.10 4.26
C MET A 59 50.16 -9.07 3.31
N ASP A 60 49.52 -9.51 2.22
CA ASP A 60 48.93 -8.63 1.20
C ASP A 60 47.54 -8.15 1.63
N LEU A 61 46.85 -8.94 2.45
CA LEU A 61 45.48 -8.69 2.89
C LEU A 61 45.26 -7.29 3.51
N PRO A 62 46.07 -6.79 4.46
CA PRO A 62 45.90 -5.44 4.98
C PRO A 62 46.19 -4.33 3.95
N VAL A 63 47.13 -4.56 3.03
CA VAL A 63 47.44 -3.62 1.93
C VAL A 63 46.24 -3.52 1.00
N LEU A 64 45.73 -4.66 0.54
CA LEU A 64 44.56 -4.75 -0.32
C LEU A 64 43.32 -4.11 0.34
N ALA A 65 43.09 -4.36 1.64
CA ALA A 65 41.99 -3.74 2.37
C ALA A 65 42.10 -2.20 2.40
N SER A 66 43.33 -1.66 2.52
CA SER A 66 43.59 -0.23 2.46
C SER A 66 43.29 0.33 1.08
N ILE A 67 43.77 -0.33 0.02
CA ILE A 67 43.56 0.08 -1.38
C ILE A 67 42.05 0.10 -1.70
N ILE A 68 41.31 -0.96 -1.37
CA ILE A 68 39.87 -1.07 -1.65
C ILE A 68 39.09 0.06 -0.96
N ASN A 69 39.39 0.36 0.30
CA ASN A 69 38.65 1.41 1.03
C ASN A 69 39.12 2.82 0.65
N ALA A 70 40.36 3.00 0.19
CA ALA A 70 40.82 4.26 -0.38
C ALA A 70 40.14 4.57 -1.73
N ALA A 71 39.91 3.53 -2.53
CA ALA A 71 39.20 3.61 -3.82
C ALA A 71 37.67 3.73 -3.69
N ALA A 72 37.11 3.51 -2.49
CA ALA A 72 35.67 3.43 -2.31
C ALA A 72 34.96 4.79 -2.54
N PRO A 73 33.82 4.81 -3.25
CA PRO A 73 33.02 6.03 -3.40
C PRO A 73 32.53 6.59 -2.05
N PRO A 74 32.20 7.89 -1.96
CA PRO A 74 31.66 8.48 -0.73
C PRO A 74 30.46 7.70 -0.18
N GLY A 75 30.51 7.35 1.11
CA GLY A 75 29.44 6.58 1.78
C GLY A 75 29.52 5.06 1.59
N VAL A 76 30.44 4.57 0.74
CA VAL A 76 30.71 3.15 0.55
C VAL A 76 31.90 2.73 1.42
N SER A 77 31.79 1.56 2.04
CA SER A 77 32.90 0.90 2.74
C SER A 77 32.84 -0.59 2.50
N TYR A 78 33.99 -1.25 2.61
CA TYR A 78 34.12 -2.68 2.34
C TYR A 78 34.49 -3.45 3.58
N ILE A 79 33.78 -4.56 3.81
CA ILE A 79 34.07 -5.52 4.86
C ILE A 79 34.83 -6.68 4.24
N GLN A 80 35.94 -7.04 4.87
CA GLN A 80 36.64 -8.28 4.55
C GLN A 80 35.80 -9.48 5.00
N GLY A 81 35.58 -10.41 4.09
CA GLY A 81 34.94 -11.68 4.42
C GLY A 81 35.84 -12.66 5.16
N THR A 82 35.30 -13.84 5.48
CA THR A 82 36.07 -14.91 6.12
C THR A 82 37.28 -15.28 5.27
N TYR A 83 38.48 -15.15 5.84
CA TYR A 83 39.74 -15.52 5.21
C TYR A 83 40.33 -16.73 5.93
N SER A 84 40.52 -17.86 5.22
CA SER A 84 41.13 -19.05 5.82
C SER A 84 42.58 -18.75 6.16
N GLN A 85 43.00 -18.79 7.43
CA GLN A 85 44.38 -18.51 7.84
C GLN A 85 45.31 -19.75 7.76
N THR A 86 44.79 -20.91 7.36
CA THR A 86 45.54 -22.16 7.37
C THR A 86 46.45 -22.27 6.14
N ASN A 87 47.76 -22.08 6.34
CA ASN A 87 48.82 -22.27 5.33
C ASN A 87 48.70 -21.42 4.04
N GLN A 88 47.91 -20.33 4.01
CA GLN A 88 47.72 -19.52 2.77
C GLN A 88 49.03 -19.01 2.17
N ASP A 89 50.01 -18.65 3.00
CA ASP A 89 51.32 -18.18 2.54
C ASP A 89 52.14 -19.28 1.82
N ASN A 90 51.73 -20.54 1.98
CA ASN A 90 52.29 -21.71 1.29
C ASN A 90 51.34 -22.29 0.22
N VAL A 91 50.16 -21.68 0.02
CA VAL A 91 49.19 -22.06 -1.02
C VAL A 91 49.40 -21.15 -2.22
N ALA A 92 49.73 -21.72 -3.37
CA ALA A 92 49.80 -20.96 -4.61
C ALA A 92 48.38 -20.52 -4.99
N GLY A 93 48.05 -19.24 -4.82
CA GLY A 93 46.72 -18.71 -5.13
C GLY A 93 45.76 -18.63 -3.94
N ALA A 94 46.21 -18.06 -2.82
CA ALA A 94 45.33 -17.69 -1.72
C ALA A 94 44.17 -16.76 -2.16
N GLN A 95 43.02 -16.86 -1.51
CA GLN A 95 41.76 -16.25 -1.95
C GLN A 95 41.20 -15.31 -0.89
N ALA A 96 40.81 -14.08 -1.26
CA ALA A 96 40.19 -13.12 -0.36
C ALA A 96 38.88 -12.59 -0.93
N MET A 97 37.92 -12.27 -0.07
CA MET A 97 36.63 -11.67 -0.44
C MET A 97 36.46 -10.36 0.30
N PHE A 98 35.96 -9.34 -0.40
CA PHE A 98 35.52 -8.08 0.19
C PHE A 98 34.12 -7.75 -0.33
N TYR A 99 33.21 -7.35 0.54
CA TYR A 99 31.84 -7.03 0.16
C TYR A 99 31.40 -5.69 0.74
N ARG A 100 30.50 -5.01 0.03
CA ARG A 100 30.00 -3.69 0.42
C ARG A 100 29.23 -3.78 1.74
N ALA A 101 29.70 -3.02 2.73
CA ALA A 101 29.09 -2.91 4.05
C ALA A 101 27.64 -2.39 3.94
N GLY A 102 26.73 -2.96 4.73
CA GLY A 102 25.32 -2.57 4.73
C GLY A 102 24.53 -3.05 3.51
N TYR A 103 25.19 -3.55 2.46
CA TYR A 103 24.54 -4.07 1.25
C TYR A 103 24.50 -5.60 1.22
N LEU A 104 25.63 -6.24 1.45
CA LEU A 104 25.74 -7.70 1.56
C LEU A 104 26.06 -8.12 3.00
N VAL A 105 25.64 -9.32 3.33
CA VAL A 105 25.94 -9.99 4.61
C VAL A 105 26.46 -11.38 4.29
N GLU A 106 27.68 -11.66 4.71
CA GLU A 106 28.24 -13.01 4.69
C GLU A 106 27.60 -13.87 5.79
N ASN A 107 27.44 -15.16 5.52
CA ASN A 107 27.23 -16.17 6.56
C ASN A 107 28.53 -16.97 6.81
N PRO A 108 29.33 -16.64 7.84
CA PRO A 108 30.62 -17.29 8.08
C PRO A 108 30.53 -18.79 8.38
N SER A 109 29.38 -19.30 8.86
CA SER A 109 29.23 -20.74 9.13
C SER A 109 29.20 -21.60 7.86
N GLU A 110 28.95 -20.97 6.71
CA GLU A 110 28.85 -21.63 5.41
C GLU A 110 30.17 -21.54 4.61
N PHE A 111 31.18 -20.89 5.17
CA PHE A 111 32.50 -20.80 4.57
C PHE A 111 33.13 -22.18 4.42
N ALA A 112 33.68 -22.46 3.24
CA ALA A 112 34.48 -23.67 2.99
C ALA A 112 35.79 -23.33 2.29
N ASN A 113 36.84 -24.08 2.61
CA ASN A 113 38.17 -23.96 2.01
C ASN A 113 38.59 -25.31 1.43
N LEU A 114 38.26 -25.52 0.16
CA LEU A 114 38.35 -26.78 -0.56
C LEU A 114 39.76 -26.99 -1.12
N ASN A 115 40.37 -28.14 -0.87
CA ASN A 115 41.68 -28.49 -1.43
C ASN A 115 41.52 -28.97 -2.88
N THR A 116 41.95 -28.16 -3.84
CA THR A 116 41.82 -28.45 -5.28
C THR A 116 43.06 -29.11 -5.88
N GLY A 117 44.02 -29.52 -5.03
CA GLY A 117 45.26 -30.17 -5.44
C GLY A 117 46.36 -29.18 -5.85
N ALA A 118 47.54 -29.69 -6.19
CA ALA A 118 48.72 -28.90 -6.59
C ALA A 118 49.10 -27.77 -5.62
N GLY A 119 48.83 -27.94 -4.31
CA GLY A 119 49.06 -26.91 -3.30
C GLY A 119 48.13 -25.71 -3.41
N ARG A 120 46.95 -25.88 -4.02
CA ARG A 120 45.96 -24.82 -4.27
C ARG A 120 44.63 -25.11 -3.58
N ARG A 121 43.84 -24.05 -3.36
CA ARG A 121 42.54 -24.14 -2.70
C ARG A 121 41.51 -23.22 -3.34
N THR A 122 40.25 -23.60 -3.21
CA THR A 122 39.08 -22.77 -3.57
C THR A 122 38.34 -22.41 -2.30
N ASN A 123 38.05 -21.11 -2.13
CA ASN A 123 37.20 -20.65 -1.05
C ASN A 123 35.76 -20.55 -1.54
N ARG A 124 34.80 -20.98 -0.72
CA ARG A 124 33.37 -20.79 -0.91
C ARG A 124 32.82 -19.91 0.20
N TRP A 125 32.05 -18.89 -0.17
CA TRP A 125 31.29 -18.07 0.77
C TRP A 125 29.80 -18.14 0.43
N GLN A 126 28.94 -18.00 1.45
CA GLN A 126 27.52 -17.73 1.28
C GLN A 126 27.25 -16.26 1.62
N LEU A 127 26.49 -15.59 0.76
CA LEU A 127 26.10 -14.20 0.91
C LEU A 127 24.58 -14.06 0.77
N ARG A 128 24.06 -12.94 1.29
CA ARG A 128 22.71 -12.46 1.04
C ARG A 128 22.67 -10.94 1.09
N LEU A 129 21.64 -10.36 0.50
CA LEU A 129 21.36 -8.94 0.63
C LEU A 129 20.94 -8.57 2.06
N SER A 130 21.37 -7.40 2.51
CA SER A 130 20.96 -6.83 3.79
C SER A 130 19.45 -6.60 3.83
N GLY A 131 18.82 -7.04 4.93
CA GLY A 131 17.36 -7.02 5.08
C GLY A 131 16.60 -8.12 4.35
N TYR A 132 17.28 -9.05 3.65
CA TYR A 132 16.65 -10.25 3.09
C TYR A 132 16.76 -11.43 4.04
N SER A 133 15.65 -12.08 4.37
CA SER A 133 15.59 -13.23 5.28
C SER A 133 15.29 -14.56 4.57
N SER A 134 14.80 -14.52 3.32
CA SER A 134 14.49 -15.72 2.55
C SER A 134 15.75 -16.58 2.32
N ALA A 135 15.59 -17.90 2.37
CA ALA A 135 16.66 -18.84 2.03
C ALA A 135 17.00 -18.77 0.54
N ASP A 136 16.00 -18.53 -0.31
CA ASP A 136 16.14 -18.42 -1.77
C ASP A 136 16.75 -17.07 -2.20
N ALA A 137 16.93 -16.14 -1.26
CA ALA A 137 17.66 -14.89 -1.47
C ALA A 137 19.16 -14.99 -1.12
N ARG A 138 19.66 -16.21 -0.89
CA ARG A 138 21.06 -16.50 -0.63
C ARG A 138 21.73 -16.97 -1.92
N PHE A 139 23.00 -16.66 -2.05
CA PHE A 139 23.83 -17.19 -3.13
C PHE A 139 25.21 -17.58 -2.60
N TYR A 140 25.89 -18.45 -3.32
CA TYR A 140 27.25 -18.86 -3.04
C TYR A 140 28.20 -18.31 -4.09
N ILE A 141 29.42 -17.97 -3.67
CA ILE A 141 30.52 -17.65 -4.57
C ILE A 141 31.72 -18.51 -4.23
N TYR A 142 32.28 -19.15 -5.25
CA TYR A 142 33.53 -19.91 -5.20
C TYR A 142 34.61 -19.10 -5.86
N SER A 143 35.70 -18.79 -5.16
CA SER A 143 36.88 -18.16 -5.75
C SER A 143 38.01 -19.16 -5.87
N SER A 144 38.54 -19.33 -7.07
CA SER A 144 39.54 -20.33 -7.40
C SER A 144 40.76 -19.72 -8.08
N HIS A 145 41.94 -20.30 -7.81
CA HIS A 145 43.12 -20.15 -8.65
C HIS A 145 43.61 -21.56 -9.01
N LEU A 146 43.15 -22.15 -10.11
CA LEU A 146 43.44 -23.57 -10.44
C LEU A 146 44.80 -23.76 -11.11
N LYS A 147 45.42 -24.94 -10.96
CA LYS A 147 46.79 -25.26 -11.42
C LYS A 147 47.18 -24.56 -12.74
N ALA A 148 48.19 -23.71 -12.68
CA ALA A 148 48.79 -23.03 -13.82
C ALA A 148 49.65 -23.96 -14.70
N GLU A 149 50.15 -23.37 -15.81
CA GLU A 149 50.96 -23.99 -16.88
C GLU A 149 50.17 -24.87 -17.86
N THR A 150 50.70 -24.97 -19.08
CA THR A 150 50.20 -25.83 -20.17
C THR A 150 50.54 -27.30 -19.97
N GLY A 151 49.92 -28.19 -20.76
CA GLY A 151 50.28 -29.60 -20.85
C GLY A 151 49.28 -30.53 -20.16
N THR A 152 49.19 -31.76 -20.65
CA THR A 152 48.15 -32.72 -20.24
C THR A 152 48.16 -33.03 -18.74
N ALA A 153 49.33 -33.14 -18.11
CA ALA A 153 49.41 -33.38 -16.67
C ALA A 153 48.78 -32.25 -15.85
N ASN A 154 49.01 -30.99 -16.25
CA ASN A 154 48.45 -29.81 -15.60
C ASN A 154 46.93 -29.71 -15.85
N GLN A 155 46.47 -30.05 -17.05
CA GLN A 155 45.03 -30.15 -17.36
C GLN A 155 44.31 -31.17 -16.48
N GLN A 156 44.92 -32.32 -16.21
CA GLN A 156 44.35 -33.32 -15.31
C GLN A 156 44.32 -32.86 -13.84
N GLN A 157 45.31 -32.08 -13.41
CA GLN A 157 45.29 -31.44 -12.08
C GLN A 157 44.17 -30.40 -11.98
N ARG A 158 43.95 -29.57 -13.02
CA ARG A 158 42.79 -28.67 -13.08
C ARG A 158 41.48 -29.43 -13.03
N LEU A 159 41.33 -30.52 -13.80
CA LEU A 159 40.14 -31.38 -13.75
C LEU A 159 39.86 -31.90 -12.33
N ALA A 160 40.86 -32.44 -11.64
CA ALA A 160 40.69 -32.91 -10.26
C ALA A 160 40.25 -31.79 -9.31
N GLY A 161 40.78 -30.57 -9.50
CA GLY A 161 40.35 -29.38 -8.78
C GLY A 161 38.88 -29.03 -9.04
N VAL A 162 38.46 -28.99 -10.30
CA VAL A 162 37.06 -28.73 -10.67
C VAL A 162 36.12 -29.82 -10.14
N GLN A 163 36.52 -31.09 -10.21
CA GLN A 163 35.74 -32.19 -9.64
C GLN A 163 35.51 -32.01 -8.14
N THR A 164 36.50 -31.50 -7.41
CA THR A 164 36.36 -31.17 -5.98
C THR A 164 35.35 -30.05 -5.76
N ILE A 165 35.44 -28.98 -6.56
CA ILE A 165 34.51 -27.84 -6.48
C ILE A 165 33.08 -28.28 -6.80
N ARG A 166 32.90 -29.03 -7.90
CA ARG A 166 31.58 -29.51 -8.34
C ARG A 166 31.00 -30.54 -7.38
N ALA A 167 31.79 -31.42 -6.79
CA ALA A 167 31.31 -32.36 -5.76
C ALA A 167 30.72 -31.63 -4.54
N ASP A 168 31.32 -30.52 -4.12
CA ASP A 168 30.77 -29.68 -3.06
C ASP A 168 29.50 -28.95 -3.51
N ALA A 169 29.51 -28.34 -4.69
CA ALA A 169 28.34 -27.62 -5.21
C ALA A 169 27.15 -28.53 -5.55
N ASP A 170 27.38 -29.75 -6.03
CA ASP A 170 26.34 -30.75 -6.32
C ASP A 170 25.73 -31.36 -5.05
N SER A 171 26.29 -31.07 -3.87
CA SER A 171 25.67 -31.43 -2.59
C SER A 171 24.50 -30.51 -2.21
N PHE A 172 24.39 -29.34 -2.86
CA PHE A 172 23.28 -28.42 -2.67
C PHE A 172 22.05 -28.83 -3.49
N PRO A 173 20.85 -28.38 -3.08
CA PRO A 173 19.64 -28.57 -3.88
C PRO A 173 19.77 -27.94 -5.27
N GLU A 174 19.13 -28.56 -6.26
CA GLU A 174 18.96 -27.98 -7.59
C GLU A 174 18.29 -26.60 -7.49
N GLY A 175 18.73 -25.65 -8.32
CA GLY A 175 18.29 -24.25 -8.24
C GLY A 175 19.05 -23.39 -7.22
N THR A 176 20.11 -23.91 -6.58
CA THR A 176 20.99 -23.07 -5.75
C THR A 176 21.74 -22.07 -6.62
N ALA A 177 21.66 -20.78 -6.27
CA ALA A 177 22.41 -19.70 -6.92
C ALA A 177 23.90 -19.78 -6.57
N ILE A 178 24.74 -20.11 -7.54
CA ILE A 178 26.20 -20.24 -7.36
C ILE A 178 26.94 -19.49 -8.47
N ILE A 179 27.98 -18.76 -8.08
CA ILE A 179 28.99 -18.16 -8.98
C ILE A 179 30.33 -18.88 -8.76
N TYR A 180 30.94 -19.36 -9.85
CA TYR A 180 32.33 -19.85 -9.88
C TYR A 180 33.23 -18.79 -10.51
N ALA A 181 34.02 -18.13 -9.66
CA ALA A 181 34.85 -17.01 -10.01
C ALA A 181 36.35 -17.31 -9.87
N GLY A 182 37.18 -16.58 -10.61
CA GLY A 182 38.64 -16.56 -10.44
C GLY A 182 39.45 -17.04 -11.62
N ASP A 183 40.77 -17.11 -11.41
CA ASP A 183 41.76 -17.58 -12.37
C ASP A 183 41.73 -19.12 -12.47
N MET A 184 41.05 -19.63 -13.48
CA MET A 184 40.92 -21.06 -13.74
C MET A 184 42.06 -21.65 -14.56
N ASN A 185 42.97 -20.83 -15.12
CA ASN A 185 44.09 -21.27 -15.95
C ASN A 185 43.70 -22.22 -17.13
N PHE A 186 42.49 -22.06 -17.70
CA PHE A 186 42.06 -22.85 -18.86
C PHE A 186 42.57 -22.23 -20.18
N TYR A 187 43.34 -22.98 -20.95
CA TYR A 187 43.93 -22.47 -22.19
C TYR A 187 42.98 -22.50 -23.39
N ASN A 188 41.94 -23.34 -23.36
CA ASN A 188 40.93 -23.44 -24.42
C ASN A 188 39.65 -24.11 -23.90
N ASN A 189 38.60 -24.06 -24.73
CA ASN A 189 37.26 -24.57 -24.44
C ASN A 189 37.13 -26.10 -24.50
N ASN A 190 38.21 -26.83 -24.82
CA ASN A 190 38.24 -28.29 -24.82
C ASN A 190 38.98 -28.86 -23.60
N GLU A 191 39.43 -28.02 -22.67
CA GLU A 191 40.08 -28.51 -21.46
C GLU A 191 39.10 -29.34 -20.60
N PRO A 192 39.50 -30.53 -20.11
CA PRO A 192 38.60 -31.41 -19.37
C PRO A 192 37.97 -30.75 -18.13
N GLY A 193 38.72 -29.92 -17.42
CA GLY A 193 38.20 -29.19 -16.25
C GLY A 193 37.10 -28.20 -16.62
N TYR A 194 37.27 -27.43 -17.70
CA TYR A 194 36.24 -26.52 -18.19
C TYR A 194 34.98 -27.28 -18.59
N LEU A 195 35.13 -28.37 -19.37
CA LEU A 195 33.99 -29.20 -19.76
C LEU A 195 33.28 -29.82 -18.55
N PHE A 196 34.01 -30.14 -17.48
CA PHE A 196 33.42 -30.69 -16.25
C PHE A 196 32.58 -29.67 -15.47
N PHE A 197 32.90 -28.37 -15.53
CA PHE A 197 32.01 -27.34 -14.95
C PHE A 197 30.62 -27.36 -15.62
N LEU A 198 30.57 -27.68 -16.91
CA LEU A 198 29.35 -27.66 -17.73
C LEU A 198 28.53 -28.96 -17.65
N THR A 199 29.00 -29.99 -16.92
CA THR A 199 28.27 -31.27 -16.88
C THR A 199 26.99 -31.16 -16.06
N PRO A 200 25.91 -31.87 -16.44
CA PRO A 200 24.63 -31.86 -15.73
C PRO A 200 24.76 -32.20 -14.25
N GLY A 201 24.05 -31.44 -13.40
CA GLY A 201 23.98 -31.61 -11.95
C GLY A 201 23.55 -30.31 -11.26
N PRO A 202 23.22 -30.34 -9.96
CA PRO A 202 22.71 -29.17 -9.23
C PRO A 202 23.59 -27.91 -9.31
N GLY A 203 24.92 -28.08 -9.37
CA GLY A 203 25.85 -26.96 -9.55
C GLY A 203 26.39 -26.81 -10.97
N GLN A 204 25.70 -27.32 -12.00
CA GLN A 204 26.11 -27.15 -13.39
C GLN A 204 26.33 -25.67 -13.67
N ALA A 205 27.49 -25.33 -14.23
CA ALA A 205 27.83 -23.96 -14.55
C ALA A 205 27.49 -23.64 -16.01
N ASN A 206 27.15 -22.38 -16.25
CA ASN A 206 26.99 -21.77 -17.56
C ASN A 206 28.08 -20.74 -17.79
N ASP A 207 28.60 -20.70 -19.02
CA ASP A 207 29.51 -19.66 -19.47
C ASP A 207 28.71 -18.52 -20.11
N PRO A 208 28.70 -17.30 -19.54
CA PRO A 208 27.99 -16.16 -20.09
C PRO A 208 28.39 -15.79 -21.53
N LEU A 209 29.62 -16.13 -21.95
CA LEU A 209 30.13 -15.87 -23.30
C LEU A 209 29.92 -17.06 -24.26
N GLY A 210 29.21 -18.10 -23.81
CA GLY A 210 29.00 -19.34 -24.52
C GLY A 210 30.23 -20.26 -24.54
N THR A 211 30.04 -21.48 -25.02
CA THR A 211 31.05 -22.56 -24.94
C THR A 211 31.95 -22.68 -26.17
N GLY A 212 31.85 -21.72 -27.09
CA GLY A 212 32.67 -21.66 -28.30
C GLY A 212 34.14 -21.37 -28.00
N ASN A 213 34.98 -21.51 -29.02
CA ASN A 213 36.40 -21.17 -28.92
C ASN A 213 36.58 -19.71 -28.50
N TRP A 214 37.43 -19.48 -27.49
CA TRP A 214 37.84 -18.14 -27.04
C TRP A 214 39.32 -17.84 -27.33
N THR A 215 40.02 -18.70 -28.06
CA THR A 215 41.43 -18.47 -28.40
C THR A 215 41.58 -17.65 -29.67
N GLY A 216 42.74 -17.00 -29.82
CA GLY A 216 43.15 -16.29 -31.03
C GLY A 216 42.64 -14.84 -31.12
N PRO A 217 43.07 -14.10 -32.15
CA PRO A 217 42.83 -12.65 -32.24
C PRO A 217 41.35 -12.27 -32.36
N GLY A 218 40.53 -13.11 -33.01
CA GLY A 218 39.09 -12.85 -33.13
C GLY A 218 38.31 -12.95 -31.81
N ASN A 219 38.94 -13.42 -30.73
CA ASN A 219 38.37 -13.51 -29.39
C ASN A 219 39.07 -12.61 -28.38
N ALA A 220 39.91 -11.68 -28.83
CA ALA A 220 40.75 -10.87 -27.95
C ALA A 220 39.96 -10.09 -26.89
N ILE A 221 38.72 -9.69 -27.19
CA ILE A 221 37.80 -9.03 -26.25
C ILE A 221 37.49 -9.87 -24.99
N LYS A 222 37.66 -11.20 -25.07
CA LYS A 222 37.40 -12.15 -23.98
C LYS A 222 38.63 -12.45 -23.13
N HIS A 223 39.81 -12.01 -23.55
CA HIS A 223 41.06 -12.31 -22.84
C HIS A 223 41.18 -11.46 -21.58
N SER A 224 41.79 -12.04 -20.56
CA SER A 224 42.01 -11.46 -19.24
C SER A 224 43.49 -11.47 -18.79
N GLN A 225 44.38 -12.13 -19.55
CA GLN A 225 45.81 -12.16 -19.28
C GLN A 225 46.64 -12.20 -20.59
N SER A 226 47.84 -11.62 -20.65
CA SER A 226 48.43 -10.66 -19.69
C SER A 226 48.27 -9.24 -20.24
N PRO A 227 47.92 -8.23 -19.40
CA PRO A 227 47.94 -6.84 -19.84
C PRO A 227 49.36 -6.37 -20.19
N ARG A 228 50.40 -7.16 -19.88
CA ARG A 228 51.81 -6.83 -20.15
C ARG A 228 52.37 -7.67 -21.30
N LYS A 229 53.14 -7.02 -22.17
CA LYS A 229 53.94 -7.73 -23.18
C LYS A 229 55.19 -8.36 -22.59
N ILE A 230 55.84 -7.67 -21.65
CA ILE A 230 57.16 -8.03 -21.10
C ILE A 230 57.02 -8.37 -19.62
N MET A 231 57.68 -9.45 -19.20
CA MET A 231 57.79 -9.83 -17.79
C MET A 231 58.75 -8.88 -17.06
N ALA A 232 58.25 -8.18 -16.05
CA ALA A 232 59.03 -7.23 -15.24
C ALA A 232 58.33 -6.99 -13.89
N GLY A 233 59.08 -6.69 -12.83
CA GLY A 233 58.51 -6.38 -11.51
C GLY A 233 57.82 -7.56 -10.83
N GLY A 234 58.10 -8.80 -11.25
CA GLY A 234 57.43 -10.00 -10.71
C GLY A 234 56.10 -10.34 -11.40
N LEU A 235 55.61 -9.49 -12.32
CA LEU A 235 54.39 -9.70 -13.10
C LEU A 235 54.68 -10.48 -14.40
N ILE A 236 53.80 -11.43 -14.72
CA ILE A 236 53.88 -12.24 -15.95
C ILE A 236 53.55 -11.39 -17.19
N GLY A 237 54.29 -11.62 -18.28
CA GLY A 237 54.05 -11.00 -19.59
C GLY A 237 53.59 -12.02 -20.64
N GLY A 238 53.40 -11.56 -21.87
CA GLY A 238 52.97 -12.39 -23.01
C GLY A 238 51.89 -11.73 -23.88
N GLY A 239 51.31 -10.64 -23.40
CA GLY A 239 50.25 -9.86 -24.03
C GLY A 239 48.87 -10.49 -23.90
N MET A 240 47.83 -9.75 -24.30
CA MET A 240 46.43 -10.13 -24.08
C MET A 240 45.99 -11.29 -25.00
N ASN A 241 46.23 -12.53 -24.59
CA ASN A 241 46.03 -13.71 -25.43
C ASN A 241 45.38 -14.91 -24.72
N GLN A 242 45.07 -14.79 -23.43
CA GLN A 242 44.50 -15.85 -22.60
C GLN A 242 43.25 -15.35 -21.89
N ARG A 243 42.22 -16.21 -21.84
CA ARG A 243 41.04 -16.04 -20.99
C ARG A 243 41.17 -17.00 -19.82
N PHE A 244 41.71 -16.50 -18.71
CA PHE A 244 41.94 -17.31 -17.52
C PHE A 244 40.98 -16.98 -16.38
N ASP A 245 40.45 -15.77 -16.37
CA ASP A 245 39.55 -15.29 -15.35
C ASP A 245 38.11 -15.50 -15.81
N PHE A 246 37.32 -16.17 -14.99
CA PHE A 246 35.94 -16.52 -15.28
C PHE A 246 35.01 -16.05 -14.17
N GLN A 247 33.76 -15.76 -14.53
CA GLN A 247 32.62 -15.88 -13.63
C GLN A 247 31.58 -16.78 -14.33
N LEU A 248 31.60 -18.07 -14.01
CA LEU A 248 30.57 -19.01 -14.46
C LEU A 248 29.45 -19.02 -13.43
N SER A 249 28.21 -19.30 -13.81
CA SER A 249 27.09 -19.30 -12.87
C SER A 249 26.10 -20.44 -13.12
N THR A 250 25.41 -20.89 -12.08
CA THR A 250 24.37 -21.92 -12.22
C THR A 250 23.14 -21.41 -12.95
N ASP A 251 22.26 -22.31 -13.39
CA ASP A 251 20.98 -21.97 -14.05
C ASP A 251 20.13 -20.99 -13.24
N ALA A 252 20.25 -21.03 -11.90
CA ALA A 252 19.57 -20.11 -11.00
C ALA A 252 19.98 -18.64 -11.19
N PHE A 253 21.10 -18.36 -11.85
CA PHE A 253 21.49 -17.01 -12.27
C PHE A 253 21.14 -16.72 -13.74
N ASN A 254 20.47 -17.61 -14.46
CA ASN A 254 20.26 -17.48 -15.91
C ASN A 254 18.79 -17.67 -16.32
N ASP A 255 17.84 -17.58 -15.38
CA ASP A 255 16.41 -17.80 -15.61
C ASP A 255 15.55 -16.51 -15.57
N GLY A 256 16.18 -15.36 -15.32
CA GLY A 256 15.51 -14.05 -15.22
C GLY A 256 14.75 -13.82 -13.90
N LYS A 257 14.86 -14.70 -12.91
CA LYS A 257 14.13 -14.61 -11.64
C LYS A 257 15.08 -14.40 -10.48
N GLY A 258 14.63 -13.68 -9.44
CA GLY A 258 15.46 -13.47 -8.25
C GLY A 258 16.82 -12.86 -8.63
N TYR A 259 17.91 -13.58 -8.32
CA TYR A 259 19.21 -13.24 -8.87
C TYR A 259 19.36 -13.74 -10.30
N SER A 260 19.72 -12.88 -11.25
CA SER A 260 20.00 -13.33 -12.62
C SER A 260 21.03 -12.44 -13.29
N LEU A 261 21.92 -13.00 -14.10
CA LEU A 261 22.90 -12.25 -14.87
C LEU A 261 22.17 -11.26 -15.78
N MET A 262 22.53 -9.99 -15.66
CA MET A 262 21.99 -8.98 -16.56
C MET A 262 22.62 -9.15 -17.95
N PRO A 263 21.81 -9.17 -19.02
CA PRO A 263 22.31 -9.33 -20.39
C PRO A 263 23.42 -8.32 -20.72
N ASP A 264 24.41 -8.76 -21.50
CA ASP A 264 25.52 -7.94 -22.01
C ASP A 264 26.38 -7.24 -20.95
N THR A 265 26.34 -7.69 -19.69
CA THR A 265 27.14 -7.09 -18.61
C THR A 265 28.42 -7.83 -18.25
N TYR A 266 28.55 -9.12 -18.61
CA TYR A 266 29.78 -9.88 -18.39
C TYR A 266 30.90 -9.35 -19.29
N ARG A 267 32.03 -8.92 -18.71
CA ARG A 267 33.15 -8.36 -19.48
C ARG A 267 34.50 -8.44 -18.78
N SER A 268 35.58 -8.46 -19.57
CA SER A 268 36.95 -8.22 -19.11
C SER A 268 37.19 -6.70 -19.07
N PHE A 269 37.33 -6.14 -17.87
CA PHE A 269 37.36 -4.70 -17.65
C PHE A 269 38.56 -4.02 -18.33
N GLY A 270 38.32 -2.91 -19.03
CA GLY A 270 39.36 -2.16 -19.74
C GLY A 270 39.89 -2.80 -21.03
N ASN A 271 39.44 -4.01 -21.40
CA ASN A 271 39.83 -4.66 -22.64
C ASN A 271 38.99 -4.15 -23.82
N ASP A 272 39.64 -3.54 -24.81
CA ASP A 272 38.99 -3.06 -26.04
C ASP A 272 38.94 -4.12 -27.16
N GLY A 273 39.54 -5.29 -26.93
CA GLY A 273 39.61 -6.40 -27.88
C GLY A 273 40.60 -6.19 -29.03
N MET A 274 41.46 -5.17 -28.98
CA MET A 274 42.42 -4.85 -30.05
C MET A 274 43.86 -5.24 -29.72
N LYS A 275 44.12 -5.73 -28.50
CA LYS A 275 45.48 -5.92 -27.96
C LYS A 275 45.99 -7.36 -28.02
N PHE A 276 45.55 -8.17 -28.99
CA PHE A 276 45.93 -9.59 -29.06
C PHE A 276 47.45 -9.76 -29.11
N ASN A 277 48.00 -10.53 -28.16
CA ASN A 277 49.44 -10.72 -27.94
C ASN A 277 50.23 -9.46 -27.58
N ASP A 278 49.64 -8.27 -27.49
CA ASP A 278 50.33 -7.03 -27.16
C ASP A 278 49.94 -6.53 -25.76
N ALA A 279 50.64 -5.51 -25.27
CA ALA A 279 50.30 -4.89 -23.99
C ALA A 279 48.96 -4.16 -24.10
N ILE A 280 48.17 -4.14 -23.01
CA ILE A 280 46.84 -3.53 -23.01
C ILE A 280 46.88 -2.02 -23.29
N ASN A 281 48.01 -1.39 -22.94
CA ASN A 281 48.31 0.02 -23.16
C ASN A 281 49.25 0.28 -24.35
N ASP A 282 49.44 -0.69 -25.26
CA ASP A 282 50.18 -0.43 -26.49
C ASP A 282 49.33 0.40 -27.46
N GLY A 283 49.71 1.67 -27.64
CA GLY A 283 48.91 2.68 -28.33
C GLY A 283 47.64 3.07 -27.56
N ASN A 284 46.63 3.58 -28.26
CA ASN A 284 45.36 3.96 -27.63
C ASN A 284 44.51 2.73 -27.31
N ASN A 285 43.84 2.75 -26.16
CA ASN A 285 42.79 1.83 -25.78
C ASN A 285 41.42 2.50 -26.03
N PHE A 286 40.42 1.71 -26.44
CA PHE A 286 39.08 2.20 -26.77
C PHE A 286 37.97 1.56 -25.93
N TYR A 287 38.25 1.17 -24.69
CA TYR A 287 37.24 0.65 -23.77
C TYR A 287 36.04 1.61 -23.63
N TYR A 288 36.31 2.92 -23.53
CA TYR A 288 35.36 4.01 -23.75
C TYR A 288 35.71 4.75 -25.05
N PRO A 289 35.09 4.40 -26.20
CA PRO A 289 35.42 5.00 -27.49
C PRO A 289 35.28 6.52 -27.51
N ASP A 290 34.29 7.06 -26.78
CA ASP A 290 34.02 8.49 -26.69
C ASP A 290 34.89 9.21 -25.64
N ASN A 291 35.68 8.45 -24.85
CA ASN A 291 36.61 8.97 -23.84
C ASN A 291 37.94 8.18 -23.85
N VAL A 292 38.68 8.34 -24.94
CA VAL A 292 40.01 7.73 -25.13
C VAL A 292 41.00 8.10 -24.02
N PRO A 293 41.07 9.35 -23.51
CA PRO A 293 41.96 9.67 -22.39
C PRO A 293 41.71 8.80 -21.15
N LEU A 294 40.44 8.59 -20.77
CA LEU A 294 40.07 7.70 -19.67
C LEU A 294 40.45 6.24 -19.98
N SER A 295 40.15 5.77 -21.19
CA SER A 295 40.52 4.41 -21.62
C SER A 295 42.02 4.16 -21.52
N ASN A 296 42.85 5.13 -21.90
CA ASN A 296 44.30 5.04 -21.79
C ASN A 296 44.78 5.06 -20.33
N LEU A 297 44.13 5.85 -19.45
CA LEU A 297 44.41 5.85 -18.02
C LEU A 297 44.13 4.48 -17.41
N ILE A 298 42.96 3.90 -17.69
CA ILE A 298 42.59 2.55 -17.24
C ILE A 298 43.58 1.50 -17.78
N ALA A 299 43.94 1.57 -19.07
CA ALA A 299 44.88 0.63 -19.67
C ALA A 299 46.27 0.69 -19.01
N ASN A 300 46.77 1.88 -18.67
CA ASN A 300 48.03 2.03 -17.93
C ASN A 300 47.92 1.43 -16.52
N ALA A 301 46.84 1.74 -15.81
CA ALA A 301 46.62 1.21 -14.47
C ALA A 301 46.53 -0.33 -14.47
N LEU A 302 45.82 -0.92 -15.45
CA LEU A 302 45.73 -2.36 -15.64
C LEU A 302 47.08 -2.99 -16.00
N HIS A 303 47.90 -2.31 -16.82
CA HIS A 303 49.24 -2.78 -17.17
C HIS A 303 50.18 -2.83 -15.95
N ASP A 304 50.09 -1.86 -15.05
CA ASP A 304 51.03 -1.72 -13.93
C ASP A 304 50.55 -2.37 -12.63
N GLY A 305 49.24 -2.51 -12.42
CA GLY A 305 48.67 -3.03 -11.17
C GLY A 305 48.68 -4.56 -11.02
N SER A 306 48.55 -5.33 -12.10
CA SER A 306 48.57 -6.80 -12.06
C SER A 306 48.96 -7.41 -13.42
N ASP A 307 49.22 -8.72 -13.46
CA ASP A 307 49.37 -9.51 -14.70
C ASP A 307 48.06 -10.17 -15.17
N HIS A 308 46.95 -9.83 -14.53
CA HIS A 308 45.59 -10.08 -15.02
C HIS A 308 44.81 -8.76 -15.11
N ILE A 309 43.64 -8.81 -15.74
CA ILE A 309 42.64 -7.74 -15.67
C ILE A 309 41.35 -8.26 -14.99
N PRO A 310 40.60 -7.40 -14.30
CA PRO A 310 39.36 -7.81 -13.64
C PRO A 310 38.33 -8.33 -14.62
N VAL A 311 37.56 -9.34 -14.21
CA VAL A 311 36.32 -9.74 -14.90
C VAL A 311 35.14 -9.30 -14.05
N VAL A 312 34.17 -8.65 -14.69
CA VAL A 312 33.01 -8.00 -14.06
C VAL A 312 31.73 -8.60 -14.62
N ALA A 313 30.73 -8.79 -13.76
CA ALA A 313 29.37 -9.13 -14.15
C ALA A 313 28.37 -8.39 -13.26
N GLU A 314 27.24 -7.98 -13.84
CA GLU A 314 26.12 -7.39 -13.11
C GLU A 314 25.01 -8.42 -12.98
N TYR A 315 24.46 -8.54 -11.78
CA TYR A 315 23.33 -9.43 -11.53
C TYR A 315 22.12 -8.62 -11.07
N GLN A 316 20.97 -8.97 -11.64
CA GLN A 316 19.67 -8.66 -11.11
C GLN A 316 19.57 -9.16 -9.67
N ILE A 317 18.78 -8.51 -8.81
CA ILE A 317 18.49 -8.99 -7.45
C ILE A 317 17.02 -9.35 -7.23
N PRO A 318 16.71 -10.19 -6.23
CA PRO A 318 15.32 -10.49 -5.89
C PRO A 318 14.51 -9.25 -5.47
N ALA A 319 13.23 -9.23 -5.83
CA ALA A 319 12.31 -8.16 -5.45
C ALA A 319 12.13 -8.02 -3.92
N ARG A 320 11.66 -6.85 -3.47
CA ARG A 320 11.20 -6.64 -2.08
C ARG A 320 9.83 -6.00 -2.07
N MET A 321 8.83 -6.75 -1.63
CA MET A 321 7.47 -6.24 -1.55
C MET A 321 7.32 -5.25 -0.40
N ASN A 322 6.74 -4.10 -0.71
CA ASN A 322 6.11 -3.20 0.25
C ASN A 322 4.66 -3.01 -0.18
N ALA A 323 3.73 -3.11 0.77
CA ALA A 323 2.32 -3.01 0.50
C ALA A 323 1.60 -2.21 1.59
N ASN A 324 0.60 -1.43 1.15
CA ASN A 324 -0.23 -0.61 2.00
C ASN A 324 -1.71 -0.71 1.60
N LEU A 325 -2.59 -0.38 2.55
CA LEU A 325 -4.03 -0.29 2.36
C LEU A 325 -4.50 1.02 2.99
N VAL A 326 -5.23 1.83 2.23
CA VAL A 326 -5.70 3.16 2.63
C VAL A 326 -7.19 3.28 2.32
N PRO A 327 -8.03 3.71 3.29
CA PRO A 327 -7.66 3.97 4.67
C PRO A 327 -7.48 2.66 5.47
N SER A 328 -6.80 2.72 6.62
CA SER A 328 -6.78 1.61 7.59
C SER A 328 -8.01 1.60 8.50
N ASN A 329 -8.84 2.64 8.43
CA ASN A 329 -10.13 2.74 9.11
C ASN A 329 -11.09 3.52 8.20
N PHE A 330 -12.25 2.93 7.87
CA PHE A 330 -13.24 3.58 6.99
C PHE A 330 -14.27 4.44 7.73
N GLY A 331 -14.17 4.55 9.06
CA GLY A 331 -15.05 5.34 9.91
C GLY A 331 -16.40 4.64 10.16
N THR A 332 -17.42 5.45 10.40
CA THR A 332 -18.81 5.02 10.52
C THR A 332 -19.53 5.28 9.20
N VAL A 333 -20.30 4.31 8.74
CA VAL A 333 -21.13 4.40 7.53
C VAL A 333 -22.50 3.79 7.78
N ILE A 334 -23.46 4.08 6.92
CA ILE A 334 -24.81 3.50 6.98
C ILE A 334 -24.86 2.25 6.08
N GLN A 335 -25.69 1.29 6.46
CA GLN A 335 -25.85 0.01 5.78
C GLN A 335 -26.09 0.20 4.28
N GLY A 336 -25.31 -0.49 3.45
CA GLY A 336 -25.40 -0.37 1.98
C GLY A 336 -24.55 0.76 1.37
N ALA A 337 -23.80 1.53 2.17
CA ALA A 337 -22.86 2.53 1.68
C ALA A 337 -21.85 1.96 0.67
N SER A 338 -21.64 2.67 -0.44
CA SER A 338 -20.63 2.31 -1.45
C SER A 338 -19.28 2.96 -1.13
N ILE A 339 -18.43 2.22 -0.42
CA ILE A 339 -17.09 2.65 -0.02
C ILE A 339 -16.03 1.65 -0.48
N THR A 340 -14.81 2.16 -0.70
CA THR A 340 -13.67 1.36 -1.18
C THR A 340 -12.42 1.63 -0.35
N ALA A 341 -11.52 0.64 -0.31
CA ALA A 341 -10.16 0.78 0.16
C ALA A 341 -9.19 0.71 -1.02
N GLU A 342 -8.28 1.66 -1.12
CA GLU A 342 -7.18 1.64 -2.08
C GLU A 342 -6.03 0.81 -1.52
N TRP A 343 -5.54 -0.14 -2.30
CA TRP A 343 -4.31 -0.85 -2.03
C TRP A 343 -3.18 -0.31 -2.91
N GLN A 344 -1.96 -0.36 -2.39
CA GLN A 344 -0.75 0.11 -3.06
C GLN A 344 0.37 -0.91 -2.86
N VAL A 345 1.08 -1.27 -3.93
CA VAL A 345 2.21 -2.20 -3.89
C VAL A 345 3.41 -1.62 -4.63
N LEU A 346 4.59 -1.68 -4.01
CA LEU A 346 5.87 -1.26 -4.59
C LEU A 346 6.89 -2.38 -4.52
N ASN A 347 7.76 -2.43 -5.53
CA ASN A 347 9.03 -3.13 -5.44
C ASN A 347 10.10 -2.19 -4.86
N THR A 348 10.44 -2.42 -3.60
CA THR A 348 11.41 -1.62 -2.81
C THR A 348 12.76 -2.32 -2.70
N ALA A 349 13.11 -3.14 -3.71
CA ALA A 349 14.41 -3.79 -3.77
C ALA A 349 15.51 -2.73 -3.57
N PRO A 350 16.44 -2.98 -2.63
CA PRO A 350 17.40 -1.96 -2.27
C PRO A 350 18.29 -1.68 -3.46
N GLN A 351 18.61 -0.40 -3.61
CA GLN A 351 19.74 0.04 -4.39
C GLN A 351 19.57 -0.11 -5.93
N VAL A 352 18.36 -0.31 -6.41
CA VAL A 352 18.13 -0.43 -7.86
C VAL A 352 18.40 0.90 -8.58
N VAL A 353 19.19 0.90 -9.67
CA VAL A 353 19.47 2.10 -10.49
C VAL A 353 18.83 2.07 -11.88
N VAL A 354 18.48 0.88 -12.35
CA VAL A 354 17.70 0.65 -13.57
C VAL A 354 16.58 -0.35 -13.27
N PRO A 355 15.37 -0.22 -13.83
CA PRO A 355 14.24 -1.09 -13.48
C PRO A 355 14.53 -2.59 -13.62
N GLU A 356 15.30 -2.99 -14.63
CA GLU A 356 15.74 -4.36 -14.93
C GLU A 356 16.73 -4.91 -13.90
N GLY A 357 17.23 -4.06 -13.02
CA GLY A 357 18.15 -4.47 -11.99
C GLY A 357 17.49 -5.29 -10.90
N ALA A 358 16.20 -5.12 -10.60
CA ALA A 358 15.49 -6.04 -9.71
C ALA A 358 14.48 -6.88 -10.47
N ASP A 359 14.28 -8.10 -10.00
CA ASP A 359 13.21 -8.97 -10.49
C ASP A 359 11.87 -8.23 -10.45
N THR A 360 11.06 -8.37 -11.49
CA THR A 360 9.73 -7.75 -11.53
C THR A 360 8.85 -8.45 -10.50
N LEU A 361 8.38 -7.68 -9.51
CA LEU A 361 7.56 -8.21 -8.43
C LEU A 361 6.19 -8.62 -9.00
N ILE A 362 5.88 -9.92 -9.00
CA ILE A 362 4.54 -10.44 -9.27
C ILE A 362 3.84 -10.68 -7.94
N PHE A 363 2.66 -10.11 -7.76
CA PHE A 363 1.92 -10.19 -6.51
C PHE A 363 0.44 -10.48 -6.70
N PHE A 364 -0.20 -10.91 -5.62
CA PHE A 364 -1.64 -11.10 -5.51
C PHE A 364 -2.16 -10.39 -4.28
N VAL A 365 -3.32 -9.75 -4.40
CA VAL A 365 -4.00 -9.09 -3.28
C VAL A 365 -5.30 -9.81 -3.01
N ASN A 366 -5.42 -10.42 -1.83
CA ASN A 366 -6.60 -11.16 -1.40
C ASN A 366 -7.32 -10.46 -0.26
N GLY A 367 -8.60 -10.12 -0.47
CA GLY A 367 -9.47 -9.55 0.55
C GLY A 367 -10.23 -10.62 1.33
N ALA A 368 -10.36 -10.43 2.65
CA ALA A 368 -11.19 -11.22 3.55
C ALA A 368 -11.94 -10.32 4.56
N GLY A 369 -13.00 -10.84 5.19
CA GLY A 369 -13.88 -10.07 6.08
C GLY A 369 -14.80 -9.15 5.27
N VAL A 370 -14.81 -7.86 5.59
CA VAL A 370 -15.52 -6.86 4.78
C VAL A 370 -14.88 -6.64 3.41
N LEU A 371 -13.62 -7.00 3.23
CA LEU A 371 -12.95 -6.92 1.93
C LEU A 371 -13.19 -8.22 1.16
N SER A 372 -13.30 -8.11 -0.16
CA SER A 372 -13.40 -9.26 -1.06
C SER A 372 -12.59 -9.03 -2.33
N GLY A 373 -12.20 -10.14 -2.97
CA GLY A 373 -11.48 -10.12 -4.25
C GLY A 373 -10.12 -10.84 -4.19
N ASN A 374 -9.64 -11.21 -5.37
CA ASN A 374 -8.28 -11.70 -5.59
C ASN A 374 -7.75 -11.02 -6.85
N VAL A 375 -6.82 -10.08 -6.68
CA VAL A 375 -6.32 -9.26 -7.79
C VAL A 375 -4.83 -9.56 -8.02
N PRO A 376 -4.45 -10.08 -9.19
CA PRO A 376 -3.04 -10.17 -9.56
C PRO A 376 -2.51 -8.79 -9.98
N GLY A 377 -1.22 -8.56 -9.76
CA GLY A 377 -0.53 -7.35 -10.18
C GLY A 377 0.96 -7.57 -10.37
N GLN A 378 1.61 -6.57 -10.95
CA GLN A 378 3.06 -6.53 -11.09
C GLN A 378 3.60 -5.14 -10.75
N ALA A 379 4.84 -5.08 -10.25
CA ALA A 379 5.55 -3.84 -9.98
C ALA A 379 7.04 -3.99 -10.32
N LYS A 380 7.57 -3.13 -11.18
CA LYS A 380 9.02 -3.03 -11.39
C LYS A 380 9.63 -2.16 -10.30
N ALA A 381 10.94 -2.31 -10.09
CA ALA A 381 11.66 -1.36 -9.26
C ALA A 381 11.72 0.02 -9.94
N LEU A 382 11.85 1.07 -9.13
CA LEU A 382 11.85 2.49 -9.53
C LEU A 382 10.54 3.05 -10.10
N ASP A 383 9.59 2.18 -10.48
CA ASP A 383 8.26 2.60 -10.88
C ASP A 383 7.45 3.14 -9.68
N PRO A 384 6.49 4.06 -9.92
CA PRO A 384 5.49 4.43 -8.92
C PRO A 384 4.71 3.22 -8.39
N PRO A 385 4.02 3.34 -7.23
CA PRO A 385 3.19 2.27 -6.70
C PRO A 385 2.14 1.77 -7.70
N THR A 386 2.05 0.45 -7.85
CA THR A 386 0.89 -0.18 -8.50
C THR A 386 -0.29 -0.10 -7.53
N THR A 387 -1.38 0.50 -7.97
CA THR A 387 -2.56 0.73 -7.13
C THR A 387 -3.82 0.05 -7.68
N GLY A 388 -4.80 -0.13 -6.82
CA GLY A 388 -6.15 -0.51 -7.19
C GLY A 388 -7.08 -0.45 -5.97
N GLN A 389 -8.33 -0.83 -6.17
CA GLN A 389 -9.35 -0.69 -5.13
C GLN A 389 -9.99 -2.04 -4.78
N MET A 390 -10.47 -2.14 -3.55
CA MET A 390 -11.34 -3.21 -3.07
C MET A 390 -12.59 -2.60 -2.45
N ASN A 391 -13.75 -3.16 -2.79
CA ASN A 391 -15.01 -2.76 -2.16
C ASN A 391 -15.04 -3.24 -0.72
N ILE A 392 -15.62 -2.42 0.15
CA ILE A 392 -15.90 -2.75 1.55
C ILE A 392 -17.37 -3.15 1.64
N ASN A 393 -17.65 -4.35 2.14
CA ASN A 393 -18.99 -4.85 2.37
C ASN A 393 -19.58 -4.21 3.64
N THR A 394 -20.61 -3.39 3.44
CA THR A 394 -21.35 -2.64 4.46
C THR A 394 -22.77 -3.16 4.66
N ASN A 395 -23.05 -4.42 4.29
CA ASN A 395 -24.40 -4.98 4.35
C ASN A 395 -24.81 -5.49 5.75
N THR A 396 -23.90 -5.53 6.71
CA THR A 396 -24.16 -6.05 8.06
C THR A 396 -23.88 -4.95 9.07
N VAL A 397 -24.90 -4.60 9.85
CA VAL A 397 -24.85 -3.63 10.94
C VAL A 397 -23.94 -4.14 12.06
N GLY A 398 -23.20 -3.24 12.69
CA GLY A 398 -22.27 -3.53 13.77
C GLY A 398 -20.81 -3.16 13.44
N PRO A 399 -19.87 -3.54 14.32
CA PRO A 399 -18.45 -3.41 14.05
C PRO A 399 -18.05 -4.31 12.88
N ALA A 400 -17.33 -3.75 11.91
CA ALA A 400 -16.94 -4.47 10.72
C ALA A 400 -15.42 -4.37 10.49
N SER A 401 -14.79 -5.48 10.12
CA SER A 401 -13.35 -5.54 9.88
C SER A 401 -13.00 -6.43 8.70
N GLY A 402 -11.88 -6.12 8.07
CA GLY A 402 -11.40 -6.79 6.87
C GLY A 402 -9.90 -6.84 6.85
N THR A 403 -9.38 -7.76 6.04
CA THR A 403 -7.95 -7.98 5.88
C THR A 403 -7.62 -8.08 4.41
N ALA A 404 -6.64 -7.30 3.97
CA ALA A 404 -5.97 -7.43 2.69
C ALA A 404 -4.65 -8.17 2.89
N THR A 405 -4.52 -9.34 2.29
CA THR A 405 -3.29 -10.14 2.28
C THR A 405 -2.63 -10.02 0.92
N PHE A 406 -1.44 -9.45 0.90
CA PHE A 406 -0.58 -9.31 -0.25
C PHE A 406 0.40 -10.48 -0.26
N THR A 407 0.47 -11.23 -1.36
CA THR A 407 1.38 -12.36 -1.50
C THR A 407 2.21 -12.27 -2.76
N SER A 408 3.43 -12.79 -2.73
CA SER A 408 4.29 -12.96 -3.90
C SER A 408 4.98 -14.32 -3.85
N ASN A 409 5.09 -14.96 -5.01
CA ASN A 409 5.79 -16.22 -5.21
C ASN A 409 7.11 -16.05 -5.99
N ASN A 410 7.59 -14.82 -6.18
CA ASN A 410 8.89 -14.57 -6.82
C ASN A 410 10.02 -15.26 -6.05
N THR A 411 10.97 -15.85 -6.76
CA THR A 411 12.14 -16.49 -6.18
C THR A 411 12.93 -15.48 -5.33
N GLY A 412 13.18 -15.81 -4.06
CA GLY A 412 13.99 -14.96 -3.18
C GLY A 412 13.34 -13.64 -2.75
N VAL A 413 12.05 -13.40 -3.03
CA VAL A 413 11.37 -12.16 -2.67
C VAL A 413 11.43 -11.88 -1.17
N GLN A 414 11.74 -10.64 -0.79
CA GLN A 414 11.63 -10.20 0.60
C GLN A 414 10.20 -9.74 0.91
N ASN A 415 9.73 -10.09 2.11
CA ASN A 415 8.34 -9.90 2.55
C ASN A 415 7.34 -10.59 1.60
N PRO A 416 7.44 -11.92 1.38
CA PRO A 416 6.56 -12.64 0.45
C PRO A 416 5.09 -12.58 0.85
N VAL A 417 4.78 -12.26 2.12
CA VAL A 417 3.43 -12.04 2.62
C VAL A 417 3.40 -10.78 3.46
N ILE A 418 2.49 -9.85 3.14
CA ILE A 418 2.18 -8.67 3.94
C ILE A 418 0.68 -8.64 4.19
N THR A 419 0.28 -8.35 5.42
CA THR A 419 -1.13 -8.23 5.79
C THR A 419 -1.43 -6.81 6.26
N ARG A 420 -2.56 -6.26 5.79
CA ARG A 420 -3.11 -4.97 6.22
C ARG A 420 -4.55 -5.16 6.62
N THR A 421 -4.95 -4.47 7.67
CA THR A 421 -6.32 -4.53 8.20
C THR A 421 -7.03 -3.23 7.97
N ILE A 422 -8.34 -3.32 7.82
CA ILE A 422 -9.25 -2.19 7.82
C ILE A 422 -10.39 -2.47 8.80
N ALA A 423 -10.87 -1.45 9.49
CA ALA A 423 -12.01 -1.58 10.40
C ALA A 423 -12.88 -0.31 10.36
N GLY A 424 -14.11 -0.42 10.85
CA GLY A 424 -15.06 0.67 10.98
C GLY A 424 -16.39 0.15 11.50
N ASN A 425 -17.40 1.00 11.47
CA ASN A 425 -18.73 0.72 12.00
C ASN A 425 -19.78 0.87 10.90
N VAL A 426 -20.78 -0.01 10.90
CA VAL A 426 -21.93 0.07 10.01
C VAL A 426 -23.19 0.27 10.84
N LEU A 427 -23.88 1.37 10.64
CA LEU A 427 -25.17 1.67 11.27
C LEU A 427 -26.32 1.18 10.40
N ALA A 428 -27.43 0.78 11.01
CA ALA A 428 -28.72 0.70 10.34
C ALA A 428 -29.18 2.12 9.94
N PRO A 429 -29.98 2.28 8.88
CA PRO A 429 -30.64 3.56 8.60
C PRO A 429 -31.54 3.97 9.76
N SER A 430 -31.75 5.28 9.91
CA SER A 430 -32.76 5.83 10.80
C SER A 430 -34.17 5.34 10.41
N GLN A 431 -35.11 5.42 11.34
CA GLN A 431 -36.48 4.95 11.16
C GLN A 431 -37.46 6.04 11.60
N PRO A 432 -37.69 7.06 10.77
CA PRO A 432 -38.60 8.16 11.09
C PRO A 432 -40.04 7.65 11.28
N SER A 433 -40.72 8.16 12.32
CA SER A 433 -42.08 7.74 12.67
C SER A 433 -42.82 8.80 13.48
N PHE A 434 -44.15 8.82 13.39
CA PHE A 434 -45.02 9.57 14.30
C PHE A 434 -45.29 8.86 15.64
N ALA A 435 -44.80 7.64 15.83
CA ALA A 435 -44.99 6.83 17.03
C ALA A 435 -43.66 6.31 17.59
N ALA A 436 -43.58 6.13 18.92
CA ALA A 436 -42.34 5.75 19.60
C ALA A 436 -41.89 4.30 19.36
N ASP A 437 -42.84 3.37 19.29
CA ASP A 437 -42.57 1.92 19.36
C ASP A 437 -42.83 1.17 18.05
N GLU A 438 -43.41 1.83 17.04
CA GLU A 438 -43.74 1.25 15.75
C GLU A 438 -43.51 2.28 14.64
N VAL A 439 -43.04 1.81 13.48
CA VAL A 439 -42.84 2.67 12.30
C VAL A 439 -44.19 3.04 11.72
N PHE A 440 -44.57 4.30 11.92
CA PHE A 440 -45.84 4.86 11.49
C PHE A 440 -45.55 6.08 10.61
N THR A 441 -45.56 5.87 9.30
CA THR A 441 -45.14 6.87 8.30
C THR A 441 -46.25 7.75 7.78
N ASN A 442 -47.50 7.48 8.18
CA ASN A 442 -48.63 8.36 7.94
C ASN A 442 -49.41 8.51 9.24
N THR A 443 -49.89 9.70 9.56
CA THR A 443 -50.77 9.89 10.71
C THR A 443 -51.80 10.97 10.46
N THR A 444 -52.91 10.91 11.20
CA THR A 444 -53.87 12.00 11.30
C THR A 444 -53.91 12.47 12.74
N ILE A 445 -53.63 13.75 12.96
CA ILE A 445 -53.76 14.39 14.27
C ILE A 445 -55.00 15.26 14.29
N GLU A 446 -55.74 15.20 15.40
CA GLU A 446 -57.01 15.88 15.56
C GLU A 446 -56.96 16.80 16.78
N PHE A 447 -57.30 18.07 16.59
CA PHE A 447 -57.47 19.04 17.67
C PHE A 447 -58.82 19.74 17.55
N THR A 448 -59.33 20.18 18.69
CA THR A 448 -60.49 21.06 18.76
C THR A 448 -60.08 22.32 19.51
N PHE A 449 -60.36 23.48 18.92
CA PHE A 449 -60.14 24.78 19.54
C PHE A 449 -61.39 25.63 19.42
N ASP A 450 -61.62 26.48 20.41
CA ASP A 450 -62.72 27.44 20.35
C ASP A 450 -62.45 28.49 19.26
N ALA A 451 -63.49 28.94 18.56
CA ALA A 451 -63.40 30.08 17.66
C ALA A 451 -62.90 31.35 18.40
N ASP A 452 -62.12 32.19 17.72
CA ASP A 452 -61.60 33.46 18.25
C ASP A 452 -60.82 33.35 19.59
N SER A 453 -60.09 32.23 19.76
CA SER A 453 -59.24 31.95 20.92
C SER A 453 -57.77 32.37 20.73
N GLY A 454 -57.44 33.04 19.62
CA GLY A 454 -56.08 33.44 19.25
C GLY A 454 -55.24 32.33 18.60
N THR A 455 -53.92 32.53 18.58
CA THR A 455 -52.95 31.55 18.07
C THR A 455 -52.87 30.34 18.99
N GLN A 456 -53.19 29.17 18.45
CA GLN A 456 -53.05 27.88 19.11
C GLN A 456 -51.83 27.16 18.54
N SER A 457 -50.98 26.63 19.42
CA SER A 457 -49.79 25.86 19.05
C SER A 457 -49.92 24.41 19.52
N PHE A 458 -49.47 23.46 18.71
CA PHE A 458 -49.49 22.04 19.06
C PHE A 458 -48.25 21.31 18.52
N ASN A 459 -47.84 20.27 19.25
CA ASN A 459 -46.62 19.52 18.95
C ASN A 459 -46.95 18.21 18.23
N VAL A 460 -46.12 17.88 17.24
CA VAL A 460 -46.15 16.59 16.56
C VAL A 460 -44.80 15.91 16.76
N PRO A 461 -44.73 14.87 17.61
CA PRO A 461 -43.47 14.21 17.91
C PRO A 461 -43.03 13.33 16.73
N ILE A 462 -41.79 13.51 16.30
CA ILE A 462 -41.09 12.66 15.35
C ILE A 462 -40.08 11.80 16.11
N TRP A 463 -40.18 10.49 15.94
CA TRP A 463 -39.36 9.49 16.61
C TRP A 463 -38.41 8.82 15.62
N ASN A 464 -37.23 8.45 16.10
CA ASN A 464 -36.34 7.49 15.43
C ASN A 464 -36.57 6.10 16.05
N VAL A 465 -37.51 5.34 15.49
CA VAL A 465 -38.05 4.13 16.12
C VAL A 465 -36.96 3.08 16.31
N GLY A 466 -36.92 2.51 17.50
CA GLY A 466 -35.99 1.44 17.85
C GLY A 466 -34.53 1.88 17.98
N PHE A 467 -34.27 3.19 18.04
CA PHE A 467 -32.92 3.74 18.12
C PHE A 467 -32.06 3.08 19.20
N ASP A 468 -30.90 2.60 18.78
CA ASP A 468 -29.79 2.17 19.63
C ASP A 468 -28.45 2.71 19.10
N GLU A 469 -27.34 2.30 19.70
CA GLU A 469 -25.99 2.75 19.29
C GLU A 469 -25.57 2.29 17.87
N TRP A 470 -26.35 1.41 17.23
CA TRP A 470 -26.10 0.85 15.90
C TRP A 470 -27.11 1.33 14.85
N GLN A 471 -27.91 2.35 15.15
CA GLN A 471 -28.82 3.02 14.23
C GLN A 471 -28.35 4.45 13.97
N ALA A 472 -28.48 4.90 12.73
CA ALA A 472 -28.17 6.27 12.35
C ALA A 472 -29.09 7.24 13.11
N LEU A 473 -28.53 8.38 13.52
CA LEU A 473 -29.35 9.48 14.02
C LEU A 473 -30.28 9.97 12.90
N LEU A 474 -31.47 10.43 13.28
CA LEU A 474 -32.47 10.97 12.38
C LEU A 474 -32.36 12.50 12.33
N ASN A 475 -32.49 13.07 11.14
CA ASN A 475 -32.67 14.49 10.90
C ASN A 475 -34.08 14.73 10.34
N VAL A 476 -34.71 15.80 10.81
CA VAL A 476 -35.90 16.39 10.19
C VAL A 476 -35.41 17.61 9.40
N ASP A 477 -35.48 17.51 8.08
CA ASP A 477 -34.94 18.52 7.16
C ASP A 477 -35.90 19.69 6.93
N GLY A 478 -37.18 19.48 7.19
CA GLY A 478 -38.24 20.46 6.98
C GLY A 478 -39.62 19.84 6.88
N VAL A 479 -40.63 20.72 6.85
CA VAL A 479 -41.99 20.39 6.42
C VAL A 479 -42.23 21.06 5.08
N ASP A 480 -42.84 20.35 4.12
CA ASP A 480 -43.18 20.93 2.82
C ASP A 480 -44.19 22.09 2.96
N THR A 481 -44.36 22.85 1.89
CA THR A 481 -45.11 24.11 1.81
C THR A 481 -46.47 24.04 2.50
N LEU A 482 -46.68 24.93 3.49
CA LEU A 482 -47.91 25.00 4.25
C LEU A 482 -48.98 25.85 3.57
N ASP A 483 -50.23 25.44 3.71
CA ASP A 483 -51.40 26.21 3.30
C ASP A 483 -52.08 26.86 4.51
N SER A 484 -52.44 28.14 4.37
CA SER A 484 -53.28 28.86 5.34
C SER A 484 -54.56 28.05 5.62
N PRO A 485 -55.01 27.92 6.89
CA PRO A 485 -54.64 28.75 8.04
C PRO A 485 -53.50 28.22 8.93
N PHE A 486 -52.80 27.15 8.51
CA PHE A 486 -51.73 26.56 9.31
C PHE A 486 -50.37 27.23 9.06
N ASP A 487 -49.56 27.29 10.10
CA ASP A 487 -48.15 27.71 10.06
C ASP A 487 -47.27 26.70 10.83
N VAL A 488 -45.97 26.70 10.58
CA VAL A 488 -44.99 25.89 11.33
C VAL A 488 -43.93 26.80 11.93
N VAL A 489 -43.72 26.67 13.23
CA VAL A 489 -42.78 27.48 13.99
C VAL A 489 -41.44 26.75 14.16
N VAL A 490 -41.50 25.43 14.24
CA VAL A 490 -40.33 24.55 14.35
C VAL A 490 -40.50 23.42 13.34
N ASP A 491 -39.72 23.47 12.26
CA ASP A 491 -39.85 22.58 11.10
C ASP A 491 -38.67 21.64 10.89
N SER A 492 -37.57 21.82 11.64
CA SER A 492 -36.31 21.11 11.40
C SER A 492 -35.56 20.82 12.69
N GLY A 493 -34.90 19.65 12.73
CA GLY A 493 -34.20 19.13 13.89
C GLY A 493 -33.08 18.17 13.47
N LEU A 494 -32.00 18.12 14.24
CA LEU A 494 -30.84 17.27 13.95
C LEU A 494 -30.59 16.30 15.10
N ASP A 495 -29.88 15.22 14.82
CA ASP A 495 -29.34 14.28 15.81
C ASP A 495 -30.42 13.63 16.70
N ILE A 496 -31.56 13.25 16.11
CA ILE A 496 -32.69 12.63 16.81
C ILE A 496 -32.38 11.15 17.09
N GLY A 497 -32.19 10.83 18.36
CA GLY A 497 -31.90 9.50 18.89
C GLY A 497 -33.10 8.85 19.58
N ASP A 498 -32.97 8.55 20.88
CA ASP A 498 -34.00 7.86 21.68
C ASP A 498 -35.17 8.77 22.10
N ALA A 499 -34.95 10.08 22.16
CA ALA A 499 -35.97 11.08 22.45
C ALA A 499 -36.57 11.66 21.15
N PRO A 500 -37.89 11.97 21.14
CA PRO A 500 -38.53 12.54 19.97
C PRO A 500 -38.10 13.99 19.77
N PHE A 501 -38.23 14.44 18.54
CA PHE A 501 -38.22 15.84 18.17
C PHE A 501 -39.66 16.32 17.93
N ASP A 502 -40.07 17.38 18.61
CA ASP A 502 -41.40 17.95 18.41
C ASP A 502 -41.38 19.00 17.31
N LEU A 503 -42.07 18.71 16.20
CA LEU A 503 -42.51 19.75 15.27
C LEU A 503 -43.57 20.61 15.94
N VAL A 504 -43.52 21.93 15.74
CA VAL A 504 -44.47 22.87 16.35
C VAL A 504 -45.27 23.56 15.26
N PHE A 505 -46.55 23.26 15.20
CA PHE A 505 -47.50 23.88 14.28
C PHE A 505 -48.36 24.90 15.00
N GLU A 506 -48.84 25.88 14.26
CA GLU A 506 -49.75 26.92 14.73
C GLU A 506 -50.96 27.09 13.81
N ILE A 507 -52.07 27.46 14.42
CA ILE A 507 -53.25 27.97 13.71
C ILE A 507 -53.78 29.17 14.48
N ASN A 508 -54.03 30.29 13.79
CA ASN A 508 -54.73 31.42 14.38
C ASN A 508 -56.23 31.24 14.21
N THR A 509 -56.97 31.05 15.30
CA THR A 509 -58.42 30.83 15.27
C THR A 509 -59.22 32.12 15.13
N ASP A 510 -58.57 33.29 15.27
CA ASP A 510 -59.22 34.59 15.12
C ASP A 510 -59.75 34.81 13.70
N GLY A 511 -61.08 34.95 13.57
CA GLY A 511 -61.76 35.18 12.32
C GLY A 511 -61.88 33.94 11.41
N LEU A 512 -61.60 32.74 11.92
CA LEU A 512 -61.93 31.48 11.23
C LEU A 512 -63.40 31.10 11.46
N ASP A 513 -64.10 30.72 10.40
CA ASP A 513 -65.45 30.17 10.51
C ASP A 513 -65.42 28.83 11.25
N ALA A 514 -66.46 28.52 12.02
CA ALA A 514 -66.64 27.22 12.64
C ALA A 514 -66.65 26.09 11.59
N GLY A 515 -65.92 25.01 11.88
CA GLY A 515 -65.79 23.90 10.94
C GLY A 515 -64.46 23.16 11.03
N LEU A 516 -64.32 22.13 10.19
CA LEU A 516 -63.10 21.31 10.09
C LEU A 516 -62.15 21.91 9.06
N TYR A 517 -60.94 22.26 9.51
CA TYR A 517 -59.81 22.64 8.67
C TYR A 517 -58.87 21.44 8.57
N THR A 518 -58.61 21.00 7.34
CA THR A 518 -57.75 19.84 7.05
C THR A 518 -56.61 20.24 6.14
N ALA A 519 -55.40 19.79 6.44
CA ALA A 519 -54.25 19.91 5.56
C ALA A 519 -53.33 18.69 5.62
N ASP A 520 -52.75 18.35 4.47
CA ASP A 520 -51.80 17.24 4.31
C ASP A 520 -50.40 17.80 4.07
N TYR A 521 -49.42 17.33 4.84
CA TYR A 521 -48.03 17.76 4.78
C TYR A 521 -47.08 16.59 4.64
N PHE A 522 -45.95 16.83 3.98
CA PHE A 522 -44.80 15.94 4.01
C PHE A 522 -43.76 16.47 4.97
N VAL A 523 -43.38 15.64 5.93
CA VAL A 523 -42.19 15.86 6.76
C VAL A 523 -41.02 15.20 6.06
N LEU A 524 -40.05 16.00 5.64
CA LEU A 524 -38.84 15.53 4.98
C LEU A 524 -37.83 15.14 6.05
N THR A 525 -37.26 13.95 5.92
CA THR A 525 -36.31 13.40 6.89
C THR A 525 -35.11 12.78 6.20
N SER A 526 -33.98 12.74 6.90
CA SER A 526 -32.78 12.04 6.43
C SER A 526 -32.08 11.33 7.57
N ASP A 527 -31.23 10.37 7.23
CA ASP A 527 -30.20 9.91 8.15
C ASP A 527 -29.20 11.05 8.47
N GLU A 528 -28.39 10.87 9.53
CA GLU A 528 -27.19 11.68 9.75
C GLU A 528 -26.24 11.65 8.55
N ASP A 529 -25.43 12.70 8.39
CA ASP A 529 -24.54 12.96 7.24
C ASP A 529 -23.34 11.99 7.17
N LEU A 530 -23.63 10.71 6.96
CA LEU A 530 -22.67 9.62 6.81
C LEU A 530 -22.77 9.01 5.41
N PRO A 531 -21.68 8.40 4.90
CA PRO A 531 -21.76 7.64 3.66
C PRO A 531 -22.85 6.56 3.76
N GLY A 532 -23.78 6.55 2.80
CA GLY A 532 -24.93 5.64 2.79
C GLY A 532 -26.23 6.25 3.29
N ALA A 533 -26.23 7.51 3.74
CA ALA A 533 -27.43 8.23 4.15
C ALA A 533 -28.52 8.21 3.08
N MET A 534 -29.75 7.99 3.53
CA MET A 534 -30.97 8.04 2.73
C MET A 534 -31.87 9.17 3.24
N THR A 535 -32.85 9.52 2.41
CA THR A 535 -33.91 10.47 2.74
C THR A 535 -35.24 9.75 2.68
N ASP A 536 -36.13 10.05 3.61
CA ASP A 536 -37.48 9.50 3.72
C ASP A 536 -38.51 10.63 3.92
N GLU A 537 -39.78 10.33 3.64
CA GLU A 537 -40.90 11.27 3.77
C GLU A 537 -41.98 10.66 4.66
N LEU A 538 -42.46 11.44 5.64
CA LEU A 538 -43.63 11.09 6.46
C LEU A 538 -44.84 11.92 6.03
N MET A 539 -46.03 11.32 6.00
CA MET A 539 -47.28 11.97 5.63
C MET A 539 -48.08 12.37 6.87
N LEU A 540 -48.29 13.66 7.08
CA LEU A 540 -49.05 14.18 8.20
C LEU A 540 -50.36 14.81 7.72
N THR A 541 -51.50 14.30 8.16
CA THR A 541 -52.78 14.98 8.03
C THR A 541 -53.12 15.70 9.34
N ILE A 542 -53.32 17.01 9.28
CA ILE A 542 -53.76 17.82 10.42
C ILE A 542 -55.24 18.14 10.24
N ASN A 543 -56.05 17.72 11.21
CA ASN A 543 -57.47 18.03 11.32
C ASN A 543 -57.70 18.94 12.53
N VAL A 544 -58.10 20.19 12.31
CA VAL A 544 -58.49 21.11 13.38
C VAL A 544 -59.96 21.45 13.25
N MET A 545 -60.75 21.06 14.25
CA MET A 545 -62.12 21.50 14.41
C MET A 545 -62.14 22.83 15.16
N ILE A 546 -62.60 23.88 14.50
CA ILE A 546 -62.97 25.12 15.18
C ILE A 546 -64.39 24.93 15.68
N ASP A 547 -64.52 24.75 16.99
CA ASP A 547 -65.83 24.60 17.61
C ASP A 547 -66.56 25.94 17.52
N GLY A 548 -67.71 25.87 16.89
CA GLY A 548 -68.63 26.97 16.71
C GLY A 548 -69.80 26.88 17.65
N GLU A 549 -69.63 26.29 18.85
CA GLU A 549 -70.64 26.40 19.89
C GLU A 549 -71.08 27.86 19.96
N ASP A 550 -72.32 28.04 19.49
CA ASP A 550 -72.96 29.31 19.24
C ASP A 550 -72.91 30.10 20.57
N PRO A 551 -72.36 31.33 20.61
CA PRO A 551 -72.41 32.18 21.79
C PRO A 551 -73.85 32.51 22.26
N LYS A 552 -74.89 31.93 21.65
CA LYS A 552 -76.29 32.02 22.05
C LYS A 552 -76.62 31.35 23.38
N ASP A 553 -75.74 30.54 23.97
CA ASP A 553 -75.82 30.27 25.41
C ASP A 553 -75.14 31.40 26.19
N SER A 554 -75.77 32.58 26.12
CA SER A 554 -75.51 33.69 27.01
C SER A 554 -75.74 33.21 28.46
N PRO A 555 -74.83 33.47 29.42
CA PRO A 555 -74.94 32.99 30.81
C PRO A 555 -76.02 33.70 31.63
N CYS A 556 -77.04 34.27 30.98
CA CYS A 556 -78.05 35.12 31.58
C CYS A 556 -79.40 34.41 31.56
N VAL A 557 -79.67 33.64 32.61
CA VAL A 557 -80.96 32.97 32.81
C VAL A 557 -82.07 34.03 32.77
N GLY A 558 -82.96 33.96 31.76
CA GLY A 558 -84.11 34.86 31.60
C GLY A 558 -84.05 35.86 30.44
N ASP A 559 -82.97 35.93 29.65
CA ASP A 559 -82.90 36.72 28.40
C ASP A 559 -83.49 35.91 27.23
N LEU A 560 -84.82 35.89 27.14
CA LEU A 560 -85.55 35.09 26.15
C LEU A 560 -85.51 35.70 24.75
N THR A 561 -85.22 37.00 24.65
CA THR A 561 -85.14 37.72 23.38
C THR A 561 -83.73 37.74 22.78
N GLY A 562 -82.72 37.35 23.57
CA GLY A 562 -81.32 37.27 23.17
C GLY A 562 -80.68 38.63 22.94
N ASP A 563 -81.18 39.68 23.61
CA ASP A 563 -80.75 41.08 23.41
C ASP A 563 -79.69 41.55 24.43
N GLY A 564 -79.26 40.65 25.31
CA GLY A 564 -78.26 40.89 26.36
C GLY A 564 -78.83 41.57 27.60
N GLN A 565 -80.16 41.66 27.76
CA GLN A 565 -80.80 42.30 28.91
C GLN A 565 -82.10 41.60 29.29
N VAL A 566 -82.22 41.11 30.53
CA VAL A 566 -83.51 40.62 31.05
C VAL A 566 -84.41 41.81 31.38
N ASN A 567 -85.43 42.03 30.57
CA ASN A 567 -86.29 43.19 30.64
C ASN A 567 -87.76 42.86 30.35
N VAL A 568 -88.58 43.89 30.13
CA VAL A 568 -90.03 43.74 29.91
C VAL A 568 -90.35 42.96 28.64
N PHE A 569 -89.46 42.95 27.65
CA PHE A 569 -89.64 42.18 26.42
C PHE A 569 -89.51 40.68 26.67
N ASP A 570 -88.55 40.25 27.49
CA ASP A 570 -88.41 38.84 27.91
C ASP A 570 -89.58 38.39 28.79
N LEU A 571 -90.06 39.27 29.66
CA LEU A 571 -91.28 39.00 30.43
C LEU A 571 -92.50 38.76 29.53
N LEU A 572 -92.62 39.53 28.44
CA LEU A 572 -93.72 39.36 27.49
C LEU A 572 -93.59 38.07 26.70
N GLU A 573 -92.36 37.67 26.37
CA GLU A 573 -92.07 36.39 25.72
C GLU A 573 -92.45 35.21 26.65
N LEU A 574 -92.06 35.28 27.92
CA LEU A 574 -92.41 34.28 28.94
C LEU A 574 -93.93 34.16 29.12
N LEU A 575 -94.64 35.29 29.20
CA LEU A 575 -96.09 35.30 29.30
C LEU A 575 -96.78 34.79 28.01
N GLY A 576 -96.13 34.93 26.86
CA GLY A 576 -96.61 34.42 25.57
C GLY A 576 -96.63 32.90 25.51
N GLN A 577 -95.74 32.25 26.28
CA GLN A 577 -95.57 30.79 26.32
C GLN A 577 -96.17 30.16 27.59
N TRP A 578 -97.00 30.90 28.33
CA TRP A 578 -97.54 30.46 29.62
C TRP A 578 -98.38 29.18 29.53
N GLY A 579 -98.00 28.15 30.27
CA GLY A 579 -98.66 26.84 30.26
C GLY A 579 -97.69 25.68 30.18
N ALA A 580 -98.21 24.49 29.89
CA ALA A 580 -97.35 23.31 29.66
C ALA A 580 -96.61 23.47 28.33
N CYS A 581 -95.32 23.13 28.34
CA CYS A 581 -94.52 23.10 27.12
C CYS A 581 -95.04 21.99 26.20
N ASP A 582 -95.33 22.34 24.94
CA ASP A 582 -95.74 21.35 23.93
C ASP A 582 -94.58 20.41 23.55
N ASP A 583 -93.34 20.91 23.64
CA ASP A 583 -92.09 20.16 23.54
C ASP A 583 -91.13 20.59 24.67
N PRO A 584 -90.77 19.71 25.61
CA PRO A 584 -89.85 20.05 26.70
C PRO A 584 -88.42 20.41 26.24
N GLU A 585 -88.01 20.01 25.04
CA GLU A 585 -86.68 20.34 24.49
C GLU A 585 -86.68 21.68 23.70
N ASP A 586 -87.85 22.28 23.43
CA ASP A 586 -88.02 23.53 22.68
C ASP A 586 -88.99 24.49 23.41
N CYS A 587 -88.68 24.76 24.69
CA CYS A 587 -89.47 25.63 25.56
C CYS A 587 -88.59 26.63 26.30
N PRO A 588 -88.05 27.65 25.61
CA PRO A 588 -87.06 28.56 26.18
C PRO A 588 -87.57 29.36 27.38
N ALA A 589 -88.89 29.53 27.51
CA ALA A 589 -89.53 30.22 28.64
C ALA A 589 -89.66 29.37 29.93
N ASP A 590 -89.37 28.05 29.88
CA ASP A 590 -89.34 27.15 31.06
C ASP A 590 -87.95 27.21 31.71
N LEU A 591 -87.72 28.28 32.46
CA LEU A 591 -86.44 28.56 33.11
C LEU A 591 -86.13 27.61 34.27
N THR A 592 -87.12 26.87 34.76
CA THR A 592 -86.96 25.89 35.84
C THR A 592 -86.85 24.45 35.35
N GLU A 593 -86.96 24.22 34.04
CA GLU A 593 -86.87 22.93 33.34
C GLU A 593 -87.85 21.87 33.89
N ASP A 594 -89.04 22.31 34.35
CA ASP A 594 -90.04 21.43 34.96
C ASP A 594 -91.15 20.99 33.99
N GLY A 595 -91.05 21.42 32.72
CA GLY A 595 -91.98 21.18 31.62
C GLY A 595 -93.18 22.14 31.61
N GLN A 596 -93.20 23.18 32.44
CA GLN A 596 -94.30 24.14 32.52
C GLN A 596 -93.82 25.59 32.73
N VAL A 597 -94.11 26.46 31.78
CA VAL A 597 -93.96 27.91 31.94
C VAL A 597 -95.03 28.45 32.89
N ASN A 598 -94.62 28.79 34.11
CA ASN A 598 -95.52 29.19 35.18
C ASN A 598 -94.94 30.30 36.06
N VAL A 599 -95.52 30.50 37.24
CA VAL A 599 -95.11 31.56 38.16
C VAL A 599 -93.69 31.37 38.68
N PHE A 600 -93.16 30.16 38.70
CA PHE A 600 -91.79 29.88 39.14
C PHE A 600 -90.76 30.37 38.11
N ASP A 601 -91.01 30.18 36.82
CA ASP A 601 -90.17 30.71 35.73
C ASP A 601 -90.25 32.24 35.67
N LEU A 602 -91.43 32.80 35.91
CA LEU A 602 -91.58 34.25 36.07
C LEU A 602 -90.72 34.80 37.22
N LEU A 603 -90.64 34.08 38.35
CA LEU A 603 -89.82 34.51 39.48
C LEU A 603 -88.33 34.39 39.16
N GLU A 604 -87.93 33.37 38.40
CA GLU A 604 -86.55 33.19 37.92
C GLU A 604 -86.15 34.32 36.96
N LEU A 605 -87.03 34.68 36.01
CA LEU A 605 -86.81 35.80 35.08
C LEU A 605 -86.70 37.14 35.83
N LEU A 606 -87.61 37.41 36.77
CA LEU A 606 -87.55 38.63 37.60
C LEU A 606 -86.31 38.66 38.52
N GLY A 607 -85.81 37.49 38.92
CA GLY A 607 -84.59 37.35 39.72
C GLY A 607 -83.33 37.85 39.01
N ASN A 608 -83.32 37.79 37.68
CA ASN A 608 -82.20 38.15 36.83
C ASN A 608 -82.40 39.48 36.08
N TRP A 609 -83.37 40.31 36.50
CA TRP A 609 -83.75 41.55 35.81
C TRP A 609 -82.60 42.57 35.71
N GLY A 610 -82.32 43.03 34.48
CA GLY A 610 -81.31 44.04 34.19
C GLY A 610 -80.39 43.65 33.03
N VAL A 611 -79.34 44.45 32.84
CA VAL A 611 -78.31 44.16 31.83
C VAL A 611 -77.55 42.91 32.25
N CYS A 612 -77.41 41.95 31.33
CA CYS A 612 -76.65 40.75 31.58
C CYS A 612 -75.17 41.14 31.83
N PRO A 613 -74.46 40.52 32.78
CA PRO A 613 -73.05 40.84 33.02
C PRO A 613 -72.25 40.59 31.75
N ASP A 614 -71.48 41.58 31.29
CA ASP A 614 -70.49 41.37 30.22
C ASP A 614 -69.56 40.21 30.62
N ARG A 615 -69.46 39.17 29.80
CA ARG A 615 -68.29 38.27 29.83
C ARG A 615 -67.13 39.04 29.21
N SER A 616 -66.38 39.73 30.08
CA SER A 616 -65.06 40.39 29.88
C SER A 616 -64.94 41.39 28.73
#